data_AF-A0A818H237-F1
#
_entry.id   AF-A0A818H237-F1
#
_cell.length_a   1.000
_cell.length_b   1.000
_cell.length_c   1.000
_cell.angle_alpha   90.00
_cell.angle_beta   90.00
_cell.angle_gamma   90.00
#
_symmetry.space_group_name_H-M   'P 1'
#
loop_
_entity.id
_entity.type
_entity.pdbx_description
1 polymer ?
#
loop_
_entity_poly.entity_id
_entity_poly.type
_entity_poly.pdbx_seq_one_letter_code
_entity_poly.pdbx_strand_id
1 'polypeptide(L)'
;MGLVPPTLAEISRRSTPEKRTQLLAKILACRQIGLFAGPCFTLICRKMDFKILGFHVTVYNSPGLLMAFLWTITLILTIFFFFDIPRAINEQKSQSERWSCSSLADTCKRISVTCKKPTIIILLITAFIAYFNQTALETTITPFTNIQFGWNELQVSIVFAIAGIEITLVYIMLHFITKKIRDEAILLFGYSLLSIACCIGVIILPFSEIGSKKYLPIFLVFIGLDIFALPLIAVTTTSLFTQQTNNDQQGIGQGIQRFVINVATVIGPLFAGSLLTAIWLMISFMFIIVLFATFLIIIVYPSFSSLNNDELSTLLPVENKNNIKTKNFN
;
A
#
# COMPACT_ATOMS: atom_id res chain seq x y z
N MET A 1 9.97 -5.23 5.32
CA MET A 1 9.65 -4.85 3.92
C MET A 1 10.82 -5.01 2.93
N GLY A 2 12.10 -4.96 3.35
CA GLY A 2 13.25 -4.95 2.43
C GLY A 2 13.49 -6.21 1.57
N LEU A 3 13.08 -7.40 2.01
CA LEU A 3 13.27 -8.66 1.28
C LEU A 3 12.23 -8.90 0.17
N VAL A 4 11.13 -8.16 0.15
CA VAL A 4 10.03 -8.39 -0.81
C VAL A 4 10.45 -8.05 -2.24
N PRO A 5 11.06 -6.89 -2.56
CA PRO A 5 11.48 -6.59 -3.93
C PRO A 5 12.52 -7.58 -4.51
N PRO A 6 13.60 -7.96 -3.78
CA PRO A 6 14.56 -8.96 -4.27
C PRO A 6 13.93 -10.34 -4.50
N THR A 7 13.10 -10.81 -3.57
CA THR A 7 12.40 -12.11 -3.71
C THR A 7 11.41 -12.08 -4.87
N LEU A 8 10.65 -10.98 -5.03
CA LEU A 8 9.75 -10.79 -6.17
C LEU A 8 10.49 -10.81 -7.50
N ALA A 9 11.67 -10.18 -7.55
CA ALA A 9 12.50 -10.13 -8.74
C ALA A 9 13.00 -11.52 -9.13
N GLU A 10 13.56 -12.30 -8.20
CA GLU A 10 14.01 -13.67 -8.51
C GLU A 10 12.85 -14.62 -8.86
N ILE A 11 11.71 -14.49 -8.17
CA ILE A 11 10.49 -15.24 -8.52
C ILE A 11 10.04 -14.89 -9.94
N SER A 12 9.96 -13.60 -10.26
CA SER A 12 9.54 -13.13 -11.57
C SER A 12 10.43 -13.61 -12.71
N ARG A 13 11.72 -13.82 -12.42
CA ARG A 13 12.72 -14.31 -13.36
C ARG A 13 12.66 -15.83 -13.57
N ARG A 14 12.13 -16.58 -12.60
CA ARG A 14 12.22 -18.05 -12.56
C ARG A 14 10.88 -18.79 -12.68
N SER A 15 9.77 -18.07 -12.76
CA SER A 15 8.44 -18.69 -12.87
C SER A 15 7.72 -18.27 -14.15
N THR A 16 7.02 -19.21 -14.78
CA THR A 16 6.14 -18.93 -15.93
C THR A 16 5.04 -17.94 -15.51
N PRO A 17 4.46 -17.14 -16.43
CA PRO A 17 3.47 -16.12 -16.11
C PRO A 17 2.31 -16.63 -15.24
N GLU A 18 1.77 -17.83 -15.51
CA GLU A 18 0.72 -18.41 -14.64
C GLU A 18 1.22 -18.82 -13.24
N LYS A 19 2.43 -19.41 -13.13
CA LYS A 19 3.02 -19.83 -11.85
C LYS A 19 3.47 -18.63 -11.00
N ARG A 20 3.92 -17.55 -11.64
CA ARG A 20 4.34 -16.31 -10.99
C ARG A 20 3.18 -15.72 -10.19
N THR A 21 2.03 -15.53 -10.80
CA THR A 21 0.84 -14.97 -10.13
C THR A 21 0.42 -15.81 -8.92
N GLN A 22 0.46 -17.14 -9.03
CA GLN A 22 0.14 -18.03 -7.91
C GLN A 22 1.16 -17.97 -6.77
N LEU A 23 2.46 -17.89 -7.09
CA LEU A 23 3.52 -17.79 -6.08
C LEU A 23 3.49 -16.43 -5.38
N LEU A 24 3.26 -15.36 -6.14
CA LEU A 24 3.10 -14.02 -5.61
C LEU A 24 1.87 -13.90 -4.71
N ALA A 25 0.75 -14.49 -5.10
CA ALA A 25 -0.46 -14.53 -4.29
C ALA A 25 -0.23 -15.24 -2.94
N LYS A 26 0.50 -16.38 -2.95
CA LYS A 26 0.86 -17.11 -1.71
C LYS A 26 1.75 -16.28 -0.78
N ILE A 27 2.74 -15.55 -1.32
CA ILE A 27 3.63 -14.68 -0.54
C ILE A 27 2.86 -13.49 0.05
N LEU A 28 1.98 -12.87 -0.75
CA LEU A 28 1.12 -11.76 -0.31
C LEU A 28 0.12 -12.22 0.77
N ALA A 29 -0.46 -13.41 0.64
CA ALA A 29 -1.33 -14.00 1.66
C ALA A 29 -0.58 -14.25 2.98
N CYS A 30 0.65 -14.77 2.91
CA CYS A 30 1.51 -14.96 4.09
C CYS A 30 1.83 -13.62 4.78
N ARG A 31 2.10 -12.56 4.01
CA ARG A 31 2.26 -11.20 4.55
C ARG A 31 1.02 -10.75 5.34
N GLN A 32 -0.17 -11.07 4.83
CA GLN A 32 -1.42 -10.66 5.47
C GLN A 32 -1.64 -11.36 6.81
N ILE A 33 -1.20 -12.62 6.95
CA ILE A 33 -1.19 -13.34 8.24
C ILE A 33 -0.31 -12.61 9.25
N GLY A 34 0.84 -12.09 8.83
CA GLY A 34 1.72 -11.29 9.70
C GLY A 34 1.05 -9.99 10.21
N LEU A 35 0.22 -9.36 9.37
CA LEU A 35 -0.51 -8.13 9.73
C LEU A 35 -1.53 -8.38 10.86
N PHE A 36 -2.20 -9.54 10.82
CA PHE A 36 -3.10 -10.00 11.89
C PHE A 36 -2.34 -10.47 13.13
N ALA A 37 -1.24 -11.20 12.94
CA ALA A 37 -0.48 -11.79 14.04
C ALA A 37 0.16 -10.72 14.95
N GLY A 38 0.54 -9.55 14.42
CA GLY A 38 1.15 -8.46 15.18
C GLY A 38 0.32 -8.03 16.40
N PRO A 39 -0.91 -7.49 16.21
CA PRO A 39 -1.79 -7.13 17.32
C PRO A 39 -2.10 -8.29 18.26
N CYS A 40 -2.24 -9.52 17.75
CA CYS A 40 -2.45 -10.71 18.57
C CYS A 40 -1.25 -11.02 19.47
N PHE A 41 -0.02 -10.88 18.97
CA PHE A 41 1.18 -11.02 19.78
C PHE A 41 1.26 -9.92 20.85
N THR A 42 0.89 -8.67 20.54
CA THR A 42 0.81 -7.59 21.54
C THR A 42 -0.14 -7.95 22.69
N LEU A 43 -1.28 -8.60 22.40
CA LEU A 43 -2.21 -9.07 23.44
C LEU A 43 -1.61 -10.16 24.34
N ILE A 44 -0.79 -11.04 23.78
CA ILE A 44 -0.06 -12.08 24.53
C ILE A 44 1.05 -11.44 25.38
N CYS A 45 1.77 -10.47 24.82
CA CYS A 45 2.83 -9.73 25.50
C CYS A 45 2.33 -8.86 26.67
N ARG A 46 1.04 -8.53 26.73
CA ARG A 46 0.45 -7.68 27.78
C ARG A 46 0.61 -8.23 29.20
N LYS A 47 0.75 -9.54 29.37
CA LYS A 47 0.97 -10.17 30.69
C LYS A 47 2.45 -10.33 31.05
N MET A 48 3.36 -9.90 30.18
CA MET A 48 4.79 -10.05 30.39
C MET A 48 5.30 -8.85 31.21
N ASP A 49 5.49 -9.11 32.50
CA ASP A 49 6.25 -8.26 33.40
C ASP A 49 7.25 -9.14 34.14
N PHE A 50 8.47 -9.26 33.60
CA PHE A 50 9.52 -10.08 34.18
C PHE A 50 10.90 -9.46 33.93
N LYS A 51 11.86 -9.80 34.81
CA LYS A 51 13.25 -9.39 34.67
C LYS A 51 14.07 -10.54 34.11
N ILE A 52 14.70 -10.35 32.95
CA ILE A 52 15.72 -11.26 32.41
C ILE A 52 17.07 -10.56 32.49
N LEU A 53 18.05 -11.15 33.16
CA LEU A 53 19.44 -10.63 33.21
C LEU A 53 19.54 -9.14 33.60
N GLY A 54 18.68 -8.66 34.51
CA GLY A 54 18.63 -7.25 34.93
C GLY A 54 17.90 -6.31 33.96
N PHE A 55 17.51 -6.79 32.77
CA PHE A 55 16.65 -6.06 31.83
C PHE A 55 15.17 -6.28 32.19
N HIS A 56 14.44 -5.19 32.40
CA HIS A 56 13.03 -5.22 32.72
C HIS A 56 12.20 -5.34 31.45
N VAL A 57 11.63 -6.52 31.22
CA VAL A 57 10.72 -6.73 30.09
C VAL A 57 9.34 -6.28 30.53
N THR A 58 8.85 -5.22 29.88
CA THR A 58 7.55 -4.59 30.11
C THR A 58 6.67 -4.78 28.89
N VAL A 59 5.38 -4.50 29.02
CA VAL A 59 4.44 -4.51 27.89
C VAL A 59 4.87 -3.57 26.76
N TYR A 60 5.57 -2.48 27.08
CA TYR A 60 6.02 -1.48 26.09
C TYR A 60 7.22 -1.92 25.26
N ASN A 61 8.13 -2.75 25.81
CA ASN A 61 9.33 -3.20 25.09
C ASN A 61 9.21 -4.65 24.56
N SER A 62 8.30 -5.45 25.12
CA SER A 62 8.10 -6.86 24.76
C SER A 62 7.79 -7.08 23.27
N PRO A 63 6.88 -6.32 22.62
CA PRO A 63 6.61 -6.50 21.20
C PRO A 63 7.84 -6.22 20.33
N GLY A 64 8.62 -5.19 20.69
CA GLY A 64 9.85 -4.83 19.99
C GLY A 64 10.93 -5.91 20.11
N LEU A 65 11.11 -6.49 21.30
CA LEU A 65 12.06 -7.58 21.53
C LEU A 65 11.66 -8.86 20.78
N LEU A 66 10.38 -9.23 20.80
CA LEU A 66 9.86 -10.35 20.02
C LEU A 66 10.10 -10.14 18.52
N MET A 67 9.84 -8.93 18.03
CA MET A 67 10.09 -8.56 16.64
C MET A 67 11.58 -8.68 16.30
N ALA A 68 12.47 -8.14 17.13
CA ALA A 68 13.92 -8.24 16.92
C ALA A 68 14.39 -9.70 16.87
N PHE A 69 13.87 -10.55 17.76
CA PHE A 69 14.17 -11.99 17.77
C PHE A 69 13.70 -12.70 16.50
N LEU A 70 12.45 -12.49 16.06
CA LEU A 70 11.93 -13.07 14.82
C LEU A 70 12.69 -12.58 13.58
N TRP A 71 13.08 -11.32 13.55
CA TRP A 71 13.92 -10.76 12.48
C TRP A 71 15.32 -11.36 12.49
N THR A 72 15.91 -11.62 13.65
CA THR A 72 17.21 -12.28 13.78
C THR A 72 17.14 -13.72 13.28
N ILE A 73 16.09 -14.47 13.62
CA ILE A 73 15.84 -15.81 13.05
C ILE A 73 15.72 -15.72 11.53
N THR A 74 14.93 -14.78 11.02
CA THR A 74 14.74 -14.61 9.57
C THR A 74 16.06 -14.27 8.87
N LEU A 75 16.91 -13.45 9.48
CA LEU A 75 18.24 -13.13 8.97
C LEU A 75 19.12 -14.37 8.91
N ILE A 76 19.17 -15.16 9.99
CA ILE A 76 19.92 -16.42 10.07
C ILE A 76 19.42 -17.38 8.98
N LEU A 77 18.10 -17.60 8.89
CA LEU A 77 17.52 -18.45 7.85
C LEU A 77 17.86 -17.94 6.45
N THR A 78 17.85 -16.62 6.22
CA THR A 78 18.25 -16.07 4.92
C THR A 78 19.73 -16.35 4.66
N ILE A 79 20.63 -16.14 5.61
CA ILE A 79 22.07 -16.41 5.41
C ILE A 79 22.32 -17.89 5.08
N PHE A 80 21.62 -18.82 5.74
CA PHE A 80 21.84 -20.26 5.55
C PHE A 80 21.06 -20.87 4.37
N PHE A 81 19.85 -20.39 4.07
CA PHE A 81 18.98 -20.98 3.05
C PHE A 81 18.89 -20.15 1.76
N PHE A 82 19.31 -18.88 1.77
CA PHE A 82 19.44 -18.06 0.57
C PHE A 82 20.79 -18.36 -0.10
N PHE A 83 21.01 -19.62 -0.46
CA PHE A 83 22.08 -19.97 -1.38
C PHE A 83 21.65 -19.62 -2.80
N ASP A 84 22.51 -18.90 -3.51
CA ASP A 84 22.32 -18.63 -4.93
C ASP A 84 22.17 -19.96 -5.68
N ILE A 85 20.98 -20.21 -6.22
CA ILE A 85 20.76 -21.31 -7.14
C ILE A 85 21.59 -20.99 -8.40
N PRO A 86 22.62 -21.79 -8.74
CA PRO A 86 23.53 -21.49 -9.83
C PRO A 86 22.76 -21.38 -11.14
N ARG A 87 22.95 -20.27 -11.86
CA ARG A 87 22.33 -20.03 -13.17
C ARG A 87 23.08 -20.80 -14.27
N ALA A 88 22.35 -21.15 -15.33
CA ALA A 88 22.96 -21.44 -16.62
C ALA A 88 23.67 -20.16 -17.11
N ILE A 89 24.99 -20.26 -17.28
CA ILE A 89 25.96 -19.16 -17.44
C ILE A 89 25.69 -18.26 -18.67
N ASN A 90 24.90 -18.72 -19.64
CA ASN A 90 24.75 -18.07 -20.94
C ASN A 90 23.75 -16.90 -20.97
N GLU A 91 22.71 -16.88 -20.14
CA GLU A 91 21.76 -15.75 -20.08
C GLU A 91 22.28 -14.58 -19.22
N GLN A 92 23.17 -14.86 -18.27
CA GLN A 92 23.73 -13.84 -17.40
C GLN A 92 24.72 -12.92 -18.13
N LYS A 93 25.56 -13.48 -19.00
CA LYS A 93 26.60 -12.71 -19.70
C LYS A 93 26.02 -11.58 -20.56
N SER A 94 24.95 -11.85 -21.31
CA SER A 94 24.35 -10.84 -22.22
C SER A 94 23.62 -9.71 -21.46
N GLN A 95 23.04 -10.02 -20.29
CA GLN A 95 22.35 -9.02 -19.46
C GLN A 95 23.31 -8.27 -18.54
N SER A 96 24.32 -8.92 -17.95
CA SER A 96 25.33 -8.26 -17.10
C SER A 96 26.21 -7.30 -17.89
N GLU A 97 26.57 -7.63 -19.13
CA GLU A 97 27.30 -6.71 -20.02
C GLU A 97 26.48 -5.47 -20.38
N ARG A 98 25.14 -5.61 -20.47
CA ARG A 98 24.21 -4.50 -20.74
C ARG A 98 24.01 -3.56 -19.53
N TRP A 99 24.04 -4.09 -18.30
CA TRP A 99 23.81 -3.33 -17.07
C TRP A 99 25.11 -2.82 -16.42
N SER A 100 26.25 -3.49 -16.59
CA SER A 100 27.55 -3.01 -16.12
C SER A 100 28.00 -1.72 -16.81
N CYS A 101 27.40 -1.40 -17.97
CA CYS A 101 27.61 -0.17 -18.72
C CYS A 101 26.49 0.88 -18.54
N SER A 102 25.54 0.71 -17.60
CA SER A 102 24.59 1.80 -17.30
C SER A 102 25.24 2.77 -16.33
N SER A 103 25.74 3.89 -16.83
CA SER A 103 26.22 4.97 -15.98
C SER A 103 25.06 5.50 -15.11
N LEU A 104 25.38 6.20 -14.01
CA LEU A 104 24.36 6.90 -13.21
C LEU A 104 23.48 7.80 -14.10
N ALA A 105 24.05 8.38 -15.15
CA ALA A 105 23.33 9.18 -16.13
C ALA A 105 22.29 8.37 -16.93
N ASP A 106 22.57 7.11 -17.28
CA ASP A 106 21.61 6.23 -17.97
C ASP A 106 20.44 5.83 -17.07
N THR A 107 20.71 5.63 -15.78
CA THR A 107 19.66 5.38 -14.78
C THR A 107 18.80 6.62 -14.59
N CYS A 108 19.41 7.80 -14.41
CA CYS A 108 18.70 9.08 -14.33
C CYS A 108 17.87 9.37 -15.59
N LYS A 109 18.40 9.04 -16.79
CA LYS A 109 17.68 9.18 -18.06
C LYS A 109 16.48 8.25 -18.12
N ARG A 110 16.62 7.00 -17.68
CA ARG A 110 15.50 6.04 -17.60
C ARG A 110 14.42 6.51 -16.63
N ILE A 111 14.80 6.96 -15.43
CA ILE A 111 13.88 7.55 -14.44
C ILE A 111 13.15 8.75 -15.04
N SER A 112 13.90 9.67 -15.67
CA SER A 112 13.33 10.86 -16.32
C SER A 112 12.32 10.46 -17.39
N VAL A 113 12.63 9.47 -18.24
CA VAL A 113 11.72 8.97 -19.28
C VAL A 113 10.47 8.33 -18.68
N THR A 114 10.60 7.50 -17.63
CA THR A 114 9.44 6.92 -16.93
C THR A 114 8.55 8.01 -16.34
N CYS A 115 9.12 9.06 -15.76
CA CYS A 115 8.38 10.17 -15.18
C CYS A 115 7.84 11.19 -16.21
N LYS A 116 8.03 10.99 -17.54
CA LYS A 116 7.48 11.92 -18.55
C LYS A 116 5.97 11.77 -18.78
N LYS A 117 5.37 10.62 -18.42
CA LYS A 117 3.93 10.43 -18.58
C LYS A 117 3.19 11.12 -17.42
N PRO A 118 2.30 12.09 -17.67
CA PRO A 118 1.55 12.78 -16.61
C PRO A 118 0.77 11.80 -15.73
N THR A 119 0.25 10.72 -16.33
CA THR A 119 -0.43 9.62 -15.65
C THR A 119 0.44 8.94 -14.58
N ILE A 120 1.73 8.73 -14.85
CA ILE A 120 2.66 8.13 -13.88
C ILE A 120 2.91 9.08 -12.72
N ILE A 121 3.11 10.37 -12.98
CA ILE A 121 3.29 11.38 -11.93
C ILE A 121 2.06 11.45 -11.03
N ILE A 122 0.85 11.47 -11.61
CA ILE A 122 -0.40 11.50 -10.85
C ILE A 122 -0.50 10.27 -9.95
N LEU A 123 -0.25 9.06 -10.48
CA LEU A 123 -0.26 7.82 -9.68
C LEU A 123 0.77 7.83 -8.54
N LEU A 124 1.93 8.46 -8.73
CA LEU A 124 2.94 8.62 -7.66
C LEU A 124 2.48 9.60 -6.59
N ILE A 125 1.94 10.76 -6.99
CA ILE A 125 1.42 11.78 -6.05
C ILE A 125 0.25 11.23 -5.25
N THR A 126 -0.69 10.56 -5.89
CA THR A 126 -1.86 10.01 -5.20
C THR A 126 -1.45 8.85 -4.28
N ALA A 127 -0.51 8.00 -4.69
CA ALA A 127 0.08 6.99 -3.80
C ALA A 127 0.72 7.63 -2.56
N PHE A 128 1.52 8.68 -2.74
CA PHE A 128 2.10 9.43 -1.61
C PHE A 128 1.00 9.89 -0.65
N ILE A 129 -0.03 10.56 -1.16
CA ILE A 129 -1.13 11.10 -0.36
C ILE A 129 -1.84 9.99 0.42
N ALA A 130 -2.17 8.87 -0.22
CA ALA A 130 -2.86 7.76 0.44
C ALA A 130 -2.04 7.18 1.60
N TYR A 131 -0.76 6.87 1.38
CA TYR A 131 0.09 6.30 2.43
C TYR A 131 0.48 7.31 3.51
N PHE A 132 0.60 8.60 3.16
CA PHE A 132 0.79 9.68 4.13
C PHE A 132 -0.42 9.75 5.08
N ASN A 133 -1.64 9.75 4.53
CA ASN A 133 -2.87 9.79 5.33
C ASN A 133 -3.01 8.57 6.23
N GLN A 134 -2.80 7.38 5.66
CA GLN A 134 -2.85 6.11 6.37
C GLN A 134 -1.95 6.12 7.62
N THR A 135 -0.67 6.45 7.43
CA THR A 135 0.32 6.39 8.52
C THR A 135 0.17 7.54 9.52
N ALA A 136 -0.29 8.71 9.08
CA ALA A 136 -0.68 9.80 9.97
C ALA A 136 -1.86 9.40 10.87
N LEU A 137 -2.90 8.77 10.31
CA LEU A 137 -4.05 8.30 11.06
C LEU A 137 -3.67 7.19 12.04
N GLU A 138 -2.93 6.18 11.59
CA GLU A 138 -2.45 5.06 12.40
C GLU A 138 -1.67 5.54 13.64
N THR A 139 -0.81 6.54 13.47
CA THR A 139 -0.03 7.14 14.57
C THR A 139 -0.92 7.89 15.56
N THR A 140 -2.05 8.44 15.09
CA THR A 140 -2.92 9.29 15.89
C THR A 140 -3.99 8.53 16.67
N ILE A 141 -4.48 7.40 16.15
CA ILE A 141 -5.58 6.62 16.77
C ILE A 141 -5.28 6.29 18.24
N THR A 142 -4.07 5.83 18.54
CA THR A 142 -3.69 5.42 19.90
C THR A 142 -3.72 6.59 20.91
N PRO A 143 -2.97 7.69 20.72
CA PRO A 143 -3.03 8.82 21.65
C PRO A 143 -4.42 9.49 21.66
N PHE A 144 -5.10 9.59 20.51
CA PHE A 144 -6.43 10.19 20.45
C PHE A 144 -7.45 9.41 21.28
N THR A 145 -7.56 8.09 21.09
CA THR A 145 -8.53 7.27 21.81
C THR A 145 -8.22 7.18 23.31
N ASN A 146 -6.95 7.25 23.69
CA ASN A 146 -6.54 7.32 25.09
C ASN A 146 -7.04 8.61 25.75
N ILE A 147 -6.78 9.77 25.14
CA ILE A 147 -7.22 11.07 25.67
C ILE A 147 -8.75 11.20 25.64
N GLN A 148 -9.36 10.77 24.54
CA GLN A 148 -10.77 11.04 24.27
C GLN A 148 -11.72 10.09 24.99
N PHE A 149 -11.40 8.79 24.96
CA PHE A 149 -12.27 7.72 25.45
C PHE A 149 -11.72 7.01 26.68
N GLY A 150 -10.54 7.42 27.18
CA GLY A 150 -9.85 6.74 28.27
C GLY A 150 -9.39 5.33 27.87
N TRP A 151 -9.15 5.10 26.57
CA TRP A 151 -8.85 3.76 26.10
C TRP A 151 -7.50 3.27 26.59
N ASN A 152 -7.46 1.99 26.97
CA ASN A 152 -6.23 1.29 27.31
C ASN A 152 -5.71 0.47 26.12
N GLU A 153 -4.51 -0.09 26.29
CA GLU A 153 -3.83 -0.88 25.26
C GLU A 153 -4.66 -2.05 24.72
N LEU A 154 -5.55 -2.62 25.54
CA LEU A 154 -6.42 -3.71 25.11
C LEU A 154 -7.39 -3.25 24.02
N GLN A 155 -8.08 -2.13 24.23
CA GLN A 155 -9.08 -1.63 23.29
C GLN A 155 -8.46 -1.20 21.97
N VAL A 156 -7.32 -0.51 22.05
CA VAL A 156 -6.53 -0.15 20.87
C VAL A 156 -6.09 -1.41 20.11
N SER A 157 -5.56 -2.42 20.81
CA SER A 157 -5.13 -3.68 20.19
C SER A 157 -6.28 -4.44 19.53
N ILE A 158 -7.49 -4.42 20.12
CA ILE A 158 -8.69 -5.04 19.52
C ILE A 158 -9.05 -4.34 18.21
N VAL A 159 -9.02 -3.01 18.16
CA VAL A 159 -9.29 -2.26 16.92
C VAL A 159 -8.30 -2.62 15.82
N PHE A 160 -7.00 -2.67 16.14
CA PHE A 160 -5.98 -3.10 15.17
C PHE A 160 -6.10 -4.57 14.74
N ALA A 161 -6.53 -5.47 15.63
CA ALA A 161 -6.80 -6.86 15.27
C ALA A 161 -7.98 -6.99 14.30
N ILE A 162 -9.08 -6.26 14.57
CA ILE A 162 -10.25 -6.21 13.69
C ILE A 162 -9.89 -5.59 12.33
N ALA A 163 -9.11 -4.50 12.34
CA ALA A 163 -8.56 -3.88 11.14
C ALA A 163 -7.78 -4.88 10.27
N GLY A 164 -6.93 -5.72 10.89
CA GLY A 164 -6.19 -6.76 10.19
C GLY A 164 -7.09 -7.80 9.51
N ILE A 165 -8.18 -8.20 10.17
CA ILE A 165 -9.20 -9.10 9.60
C ILE A 165 -9.92 -8.41 8.44
N GLU A 166 -10.36 -7.16 8.63
CA GLU A 166 -11.03 -6.35 7.62
C GLU A 166 -10.20 -6.23 6.35
N ILE A 167 -8.95 -5.82 6.45
CA ILE A 167 -8.02 -5.72 5.30
C ILE A 167 -7.92 -7.05 4.56
N THR A 168 -7.84 -8.16 5.29
CA THR A 168 -7.76 -9.51 4.71
C THR A 168 -9.01 -9.85 3.89
N LEU A 169 -10.19 -9.56 4.44
CA LEU A 169 -11.47 -9.75 3.75
C LEU A 169 -11.58 -8.87 2.51
N VAL A 170 -11.16 -7.61 2.60
CA VAL A 170 -11.15 -6.68 1.45
C VAL A 170 -10.22 -7.19 0.34
N TYR A 171 -9.04 -7.73 0.67
CA TYR A 171 -8.16 -8.34 -0.34
C TYR A 171 -8.80 -9.55 -1.04
N ILE A 172 -9.51 -10.40 -0.29
CA ILE A 172 -10.26 -11.54 -0.88
C ILE A 172 -11.37 -11.02 -1.78
N MET A 173 -12.13 -10.02 -1.33
CA MET A 173 -13.20 -9.40 -2.13
C MET A 173 -12.64 -8.76 -3.42
N LEU A 174 -11.49 -8.07 -3.31
CA LEU A 174 -10.83 -7.42 -4.44
C LEU A 174 -10.40 -8.42 -5.52
N HIS A 175 -10.00 -9.64 -5.14
CA HIS A 175 -9.73 -10.72 -6.10
C HIS A 175 -10.93 -11.03 -7.01
N PHE A 176 -12.16 -10.91 -6.50
CA PHE A 176 -13.37 -11.12 -7.30
C PHE A 176 -13.79 -9.87 -8.06
N ILE A 177 -13.63 -8.69 -7.46
CA ILE A 177 -14.01 -7.41 -8.07
C ILE A 177 -13.14 -7.10 -9.30
N THR A 178 -11.83 -7.31 -9.21
CA THR A 178 -10.87 -7.05 -10.31
C THR A 178 -11.13 -7.90 -11.57
N LYS A 179 -11.87 -9.01 -11.46
CA LYS A 179 -12.30 -9.79 -12.63
C LYS A 179 -13.48 -9.17 -13.39
N LYS A 180 -14.24 -8.28 -12.72
CA LYS A 180 -15.50 -7.72 -13.24
C LYS A 180 -15.43 -6.21 -13.47
N ILE A 181 -14.60 -5.51 -12.70
CA ILE A 181 -14.50 -4.05 -12.71
C ILE A 181 -13.07 -3.67 -13.10
N ARG A 182 -12.93 -2.64 -13.93
CA ARG A 182 -11.64 -2.10 -14.35
C ARG A 182 -10.89 -1.44 -13.20
N ASP A 183 -9.56 -1.52 -13.21
CA ASP A 183 -8.70 -1.01 -12.14
C ASP A 183 -8.89 0.48 -11.87
N GLU A 184 -9.07 1.30 -12.91
CA GLU A 184 -9.28 2.74 -12.78
C GLU A 184 -10.60 3.10 -12.08
N ALA A 185 -11.65 2.29 -12.26
CA ALA A 185 -12.92 2.50 -11.59
C ALA A 185 -12.84 2.12 -10.10
N ILE A 186 -12.13 1.03 -9.80
CA ILE A 186 -11.86 0.62 -8.41
C ILE A 186 -10.98 1.66 -7.71
N LEU A 187 -9.98 2.23 -8.40
CA LEU A 187 -9.12 3.28 -7.87
C LEU A 187 -9.92 4.55 -7.51
N LEU A 188 -10.78 5.02 -8.42
CA LEU A 188 -11.63 6.19 -8.19
C LEU A 188 -12.60 5.96 -7.03
N PHE A 189 -13.19 4.76 -6.96
CA PHE A 189 -14.06 4.36 -5.86
C PHE A 189 -13.31 4.37 -4.52
N GLY A 190 -12.09 3.83 -4.48
CA GLY A 190 -11.23 3.86 -3.29
C GLY A 190 -10.96 5.27 -2.78
N TYR A 191 -10.54 6.19 -3.66
CA TYR A 191 -10.29 7.58 -3.27
C TYR A 191 -11.55 8.34 -2.85
N SER A 192 -12.69 8.04 -3.48
CA SER A 192 -13.98 8.59 -3.09
C SER A 192 -14.39 8.11 -1.69
N LEU A 193 -14.20 6.83 -1.39
CA LEU A 193 -14.45 6.27 -0.07
C LEU A 193 -13.54 6.87 1.00
N LEU A 194 -12.25 7.03 0.69
CA LEU A 194 -11.28 7.68 1.57
C LEU A 194 -11.66 9.15 1.84
N SER A 195 -12.14 9.86 0.81
CA SER A 195 -12.64 11.23 0.95
C SER A 195 -13.85 11.31 1.88
N ILE A 196 -14.79 10.35 1.76
CA ILE A 196 -15.96 10.25 2.63
C ILE A 196 -15.53 9.95 4.06
N ALA A 197 -14.60 9.01 4.28
CA ALA A 197 -14.07 8.72 5.60
C ALA A 197 -13.45 9.97 6.24
N CYS A 198 -12.55 10.67 5.54
CA CYS A 198 -11.96 11.90 6.06
C CYS A 198 -13.01 13.00 6.33
N CYS A 199 -14.04 13.13 5.50
CA CYS A 199 -15.15 14.06 5.72
C CYS A 199 -15.89 13.75 7.03
N ILE A 200 -16.20 12.47 7.26
CA ILE A 200 -16.80 11.99 8.51
C ILE A 200 -15.88 12.35 9.70
N GLY A 201 -14.57 12.16 9.58
CA GLY A 201 -13.59 12.55 10.60
C GLY A 201 -13.61 14.05 10.91
N VAL A 202 -13.59 14.91 9.89
CA VAL A 202 -13.67 16.38 10.03
C VAL A 202 -14.95 16.81 10.74
N ILE A 203 -16.07 16.17 10.44
CA ILE A 203 -17.37 16.52 11.04
C ILE A 203 -17.44 16.06 12.49
N ILE A 204 -16.96 14.86 12.84
CA ILE A 204 -17.14 14.28 14.18
C ILE A 204 -16.17 14.85 15.20
N LEU A 205 -14.89 14.97 14.85
CA LEU A 205 -13.84 15.26 15.83
C LEU A 205 -14.05 16.57 16.61
N PRO A 206 -14.55 17.66 16.02
CA PRO A 206 -14.86 18.89 16.76
C PRO A 206 -15.94 18.72 17.84
N PHE A 207 -16.87 17.77 17.69
CA PHE A 207 -17.95 17.52 18.65
C PHE A 207 -17.62 16.42 19.66
N SER A 208 -16.42 15.85 19.57
CA SER A 208 -16.00 14.79 20.46
C SER A 208 -15.65 15.38 21.84
N GLU A 209 -16.53 15.20 22.82
CA GLU A 209 -16.29 15.58 24.22
C GLU A 209 -15.47 14.51 24.97
N ILE A 210 -14.50 14.93 25.78
CA ILE A 210 -13.64 14.03 26.57
C ILE A 210 -14.50 13.20 27.52
N GLY A 211 -14.36 11.87 27.48
CA GLY A 211 -15.12 10.94 28.31
C GLY A 211 -16.51 10.57 27.79
N SER A 212 -17.01 11.23 26.74
CA SER A 212 -18.30 10.91 26.12
C SER A 212 -18.17 9.79 25.11
N LYS A 213 -18.95 8.71 25.29
CA LYS A 213 -19.00 7.57 24.35
C LYS A 213 -20.00 7.77 23.21
N LYS A 214 -20.69 8.91 23.16
CA LYS A 214 -21.76 9.19 22.19
C LYS A 214 -21.29 9.09 20.73
N TYR A 215 -20.08 9.58 20.45
CA TYR A 215 -19.50 9.61 19.10
C TYR A 215 -18.64 8.39 18.76
N LEU A 216 -18.49 7.44 19.70
CA LEU A 216 -17.65 6.27 19.52
C LEU A 216 -18.08 5.38 18.32
N PRO A 217 -19.37 5.06 18.11
CA PRO A 217 -19.77 4.24 16.96
C PRO A 217 -19.42 4.91 15.62
N ILE A 218 -19.58 6.23 15.53
CA ILE A 218 -19.32 6.97 14.29
C ILE A 218 -17.80 7.07 14.06
N PHE A 219 -17.00 7.21 15.12
CA PHE A 219 -15.54 7.12 15.06
C PHE A 219 -15.05 5.75 14.57
N LEU A 220 -15.68 4.65 14.99
CA LEU A 220 -15.37 3.31 14.50
C LEU A 220 -15.72 3.14 13.01
N VAL A 221 -16.85 3.71 12.57
CA VAL A 221 -17.22 3.74 11.14
C VAL A 221 -16.21 4.53 10.33
N PHE A 222 -15.76 5.68 10.83
CA PHE A 222 -14.69 6.47 10.21
C PHE A 222 -13.42 5.63 10.00
N ILE A 223 -12.91 4.99 11.06
CA ILE A 223 -11.71 4.16 10.99
C ILE A 223 -11.90 2.98 10.04
N GLY A 224 -13.02 2.28 10.12
CA GLY A 224 -13.30 1.13 9.25
C GLY A 224 -13.34 1.53 7.77
N LEU A 225 -14.04 2.60 7.43
CA LEU A 225 -14.09 3.09 6.04
C LEU A 225 -12.72 3.51 5.50
N ASP A 226 -11.88 4.15 6.32
CA ASP A 226 -10.52 4.52 5.96
C ASP A 226 -9.66 3.27 5.66
N ILE A 227 -9.72 2.28 6.56
CA ILE A 227 -9.00 1.00 6.41
C ILE A 227 -9.50 0.21 5.20
N PHE A 228 -10.81 0.22 4.93
CA PHE A 228 -11.40 -0.45 3.78
C PHE A 228 -10.93 0.15 2.45
N ALA A 229 -10.76 1.47 2.37
CA ALA A 229 -10.33 2.14 1.15
C ALA A 229 -8.89 1.78 0.75
N LEU A 230 -8.02 1.50 1.72
CA LEU A 230 -6.58 1.30 1.48
C LEU A 230 -6.26 0.14 0.53
N PRO A 231 -6.73 -1.11 0.73
CA PRO A 231 -6.39 -2.22 -0.17
C PRO A 231 -6.83 -1.95 -1.61
N LEU A 232 -7.98 -1.28 -1.79
CA LEU A 232 -8.48 -0.90 -3.11
C LEU A 232 -7.50 0.03 -3.81
N ILE A 233 -7.08 1.11 -3.14
CA ILE A 233 -6.14 2.10 -3.67
C ILE A 233 -4.76 1.47 -3.91
N ALA A 234 -4.22 0.75 -2.93
CA ALA A 234 -2.86 0.23 -2.97
C ALA A 234 -2.63 -0.76 -4.13
N VAL A 235 -3.57 -1.67 -4.36
CA VAL A 235 -3.46 -2.68 -5.42
C VAL A 235 -3.66 -2.07 -6.80
N THR A 236 -4.71 -1.27 -6.98
CA THR A 236 -5.05 -0.69 -8.27
C THR A 236 -4.04 0.36 -8.72
N THR A 237 -3.51 1.15 -7.78
CA THR A 237 -2.41 2.10 -8.06
C THR A 237 -1.15 1.36 -8.53
N THR A 238 -0.81 0.23 -7.91
CA THR A 238 0.33 -0.60 -8.34
C THR A 238 0.06 -1.21 -9.72
N SER A 239 -1.15 -1.73 -9.95
CA SER A 239 -1.55 -2.32 -11.23
C SER A 239 -1.48 -1.31 -12.38
N LEU A 240 -2.18 -0.18 -12.25
CA LEU A 240 -2.20 0.89 -13.25
C LEU A 240 -0.80 1.46 -13.50
N PHE A 241 0.02 1.59 -12.46
CA PHE A 241 1.41 2.02 -12.61
C PHE A 241 2.22 1.05 -13.49
N THR A 242 2.04 -0.26 -13.30
CA THR A 242 2.73 -1.27 -14.11
C THR A 242 2.25 -1.32 -15.55
N GLN A 243 0.96 -1.09 -15.81
CA GLN A 243 0.40 -1.02 -17.16
C GLN A 243 0.94 0.21 -17.94
N GLN A 244 1.22 1.32 -17.25
CA GLN A 244 1.74 2.54 -17.86
C GLN A 244 3.27 2.51 -18.10
N THR A 245 3.98 1.53 -17.53
CA THR A 245 5.44 1.43 -17.57
C THR A 245 5.89 0.32 -18.53
N ASN A 246 6.84 0.62 -19.41
CA ASN A 246 7.40 -0.37 -20.35
C ASN A 246 8.05 -1.54 -19.59
N ASN A 247 7.95 -2.77 -20.13
CA ASN A 247 8.52 -3.98 -19.53
C ASN A 247 10.00 -3.83 -19.13
N ASP A 248 10.80 -3.16 -19.96
CA ASP A 248 12.23 -2.92 -19.72
C ASP A 248 12.54 -1.96 -18.57
N GLN A 249 11.54 -1.21 -18.10
CA GLN A 249 11.65 -0.20 -17.06
C GLN A 249 10.84 -0.54 -15.79
N GLN A 250 10.10 -1.66 -15.78
CA GLN A 250 9.23 -2.01 -14.65
C GLN A 250 9.97 -2.11 -13.30
N GLY A 251 11.19 -2.67 -13.29
CA GLY A 251 11.98 -2.77 -12.06
C GLY A 251 12.34 -1.40 -11.46
N ILE A 252 12.76 -0.46 -12.32
CA ILE A 252 13.08 0.92 -11.91
C ILE A 252 11.81 1.65 -11.50
N GLY A 253 10.73 1.53 -12.29
CA GLY A 253 9.44 2.14 -12.00
C GLY A 253 8.88 1.71 -10.63
N GLN A 254 8.88 0.40 -10.34
CA GLN A 254 8.45 -0.10 -9.04
C GLN A 254 9.38 0.36 -7.89
N GLY A 255 10.67 0.53 -8.17
CA GLY A 255 11.62 1.14 -7.23
C GLY A 255 11.23 2.58 -6.88
N ILE A 256 10.92 3.41 -7.88
CA ILE A 256 10.44 4.79 -7.70
C ILE A 256 9.15 4.80 -6.88
N GLN A 257 8.17 3.98 -7.27
CA GLN A 257 6.89 3.91 -6.57
C GLN A 257 7.06 3.54 -5.09
N ARG A 258 7.88 2.53 -4.79
CA ARG A 258 8.18 2.14 -3.40
C ARG A 258 8.93 3.23 -2.65
N PHE A 259 9.86 3.93 -3.29
CA PHE A 259 10.55 5.05 -2.67
C PHE A 259 9.56 6.14 -2.25
N VAL A 260 8.67 6.56 -3.15
CA VAL A 260 7.64 7.58 -2.85
C VAL A 260 6.73 7.14 -1.71
N ILE A 261 6.27 5.89 -1.72
CA ILE A 261 5.47 5.33 -0.62
C ILE A 261 6.25 5.35 0.69
N ASN A 262 7.51 4.91 0.71
CA ASN A 262 8.32 4.89 1.93
C ASN A 262 8.54 6.30 2.49
N VAL A 263 8.77 7.29 1.64
CA VAL A 263 8.87 8.70 2.07
C VAL A 263 7.57 9.14 2.73
N ALA A 264 6.41 8.82 2.13
CA ALA A 264 5.10 9.11 2.73
C ALA A 264 4.94 8.48 4.13
N THR A 265 5.38 7.23 4.30
CA THR A 265 5.29 6.51 5.58
C THR A 265 6.21 7.05 6.68
N VAL A 266 7.22 7.86 6.32
CA VAL A 266 8.07 8.57 7.30
C VAL A 266 7.47 9.93 7.64
N ILE A 267 6.99 10.67 6.63
CA ILE A 267 6.46 12.02 6.82
C ILE A 267 5.10 11.99 7.53
N GLY A 268 4.24 11.00 7.27
CA GLY A 268 2.91 10.88 7.87
C GLY A 268 2.92 10.87 9.40
N PRO A 269 3.67 9.97 10.07
CA PRO A 269 3.80 9.96 11.53
C PRO A 269 4.42 11.23 12.11
N LEU A 270 5.40 11.83 11.44
CA LEU A 270 6.00 13.10 11.87
C LEU A 270 4.98 14.24 11.84
N PHE A 271 4.19 14.32 10.76
CA PHE A 271 3.09 15.27 10.62
C PHE A 271 2.03 15.06 11.70
N ALA A 272 1.58 13.82 11.89
CA ALA A 272 0.60 13.47 12.91
C ALA A 272 1.08 13.81 14.32
N GLY A 273 2.30 13.39 14.68
CA GLY A 273 2.90 13.68 15.98
C GLY A 273 3.00 15.16 16.28
N SER A 274 3.32 15.99 15.27
CA SER A 274 3.42 17.44 15.43
C SER A 274 2.08 18.15 15.65
N LEU A 275 0.96 17.55 15.20
CA LEU A 275 -0.37 18.13 15.25
C LEU A 275 -1.32 17.40 16.22
N LEU A 276 -0.79 16.57 17.12
CA LEU A 276 -1.61 15.87 18.13
C LEU A 276 -2.47 16.82 18.98
N THR A 277 -1.96 18.01 19.28
CA THR A 277 -2.70 19.05 20.03
C THR A 277 -3.73 19.78 19.17
N ALA A 278 -3.61 19.71 17.84
CA ALA A 278 -4.46 20.37 16.87
C ALA A 278 -5.07 19.36 15.89
N ILE A 279 -5.69 18.30 16.43
CA ILE A 279 -6.16 17.14 15.65
C ILE A 279 -7.19 17.51 14.57
N TRP A 280 -7.99 18.55 14.80
CA TRP A 280 -8.97 19.04 13.82
C TRP A 280 -8.26 19.61 12.58
N LEU A 281 -7.13 20.30 12.78
CA LEU A 281 -6.33 20.87 11.69
C LEU A 281 -5.66 19.74 10.91
N MET A 282 -5.14 18.73 11.62
CA MET A 282 -4.56 17.53 11.02
C MET A 282 -5.55 16.83 10.08
N ILE A 283 -6.75 16.52 10.57
CA ILE A 283 -7.76 15.77 9.82
C ILE A 283 -8.37 16.61 8.69
N SER A 284 -8.49 17.93 8.89
CA SER A 284 -8.90 18.86 7.82
C SER A 284 -7.87 18.93 6.70
N PHE A 285 -6.58 19.01 7.03
CA PHE A 285 -5.51 18.99 6.03
C PHE A 285 -5.51 17.67 5.24
N MET A 286 -5.60 16.55 5.95
CA MET A 286 -5.75 15.20 5.40
C MET A 286 -6.93 15.11 4.41
N PHE A 287 -8.09 15.62 4.79
CA PHE A 287 -9.27 15.66 3.92
C PHE A 287 -9.02 16.47 2.64
N ILE A 288 -8.41 17.65 2.74
CA ILE A 288 -8.12 18.52 1.57
C ILE A 288 -7.18 17.82 0.58
N ILE A 289 -6.09 17.21 1.07
CA ILE A 289 -5.14 16.54 0.18
C ILE A 289 -5.75 15.27 -0.44
N VAL A 290 -6.62 14.56 0.27
CA VAL A 290 -7.34 13.40 -0.28
C VAL A 290 -8.35 13.83 -1.34
N LEU A 291 -9.10 14.92 -1.12
CA LEU A 291 -9.97 15.49 -2.16
C LEU A 291 -9.19 15.91 -3.40
N PHE A 292 -8.02 16.52 -3.21
CA PHE A 292 -7.13 16.86 -4.31
C PHE A 292 -6.66 15.61 -5.06
N ALA A 293 -6.30 14.53 -4.36
CA ALA A 293 -5.96 13.25 -4.98
C ALA A 293 -7.12 12.67 -5.79
N THR A 294 -8.34 12.68 -5.23
CA THR A 294 -9.56 12.25 -5.93
C THR A 294 -9.78 13.05 -7.22
N PHE A 295 -9.60 14.37 -7.16
CA PHE A 295 -9.69 15.25 -8.32
C PHE A 295 -8.65 14.92 -9.41
N LEU A 296 -7.39 14.67 -9.03
CA LEU A 296 -6.35 14.25 -9.98
C LEU A 296 -6.68 12.91 -10.66
N ILE A 297 -7.24 11.94 -9.92
CA ILE A 297 -7.68 10.66 -10.49
C ILE A 297 -8.81 10.87 -11.50
N ILE A 298 -9.78 11.75 -11.20
CA ILE A 298 -10.86 12.09 -12.14
C ILE A 298 -10.30 12.69 -13.44
N ILE A 299 -9.34 13.62 -13.35
CA ILE A 299 -8.71 14.22 -14.53
C ILE A 299 -8.04 13.17 -15.42
N VAL A 300 -7.33 12.22 -14.80
CA VAL A 300 -6.54 11.23 -15.55
C VAL A 300 -7.36 10.00 -15.96
N TYR A 301 -8.58 9.85 -15.44
CA TYR A 301 -9.48 8.74 -15.71
C TYR A 301 -9.67 8.44 -17.21
N PRO A 302 -9.88 9.43 -18.10
CA PRO A 302 -10.03 9.17 -19.54
C PRO A 302 -8.76 8.56 -20.16
N SER A 303 -7.57 8.96 -19.66
CA SER A 303 -6.28 8.45 -20.15
C SER A 303 -6.08 6.96 -19.85
N PHE A 304 -6.71 6.43 -18.79
CA PHE A 304 -6.69 4.99 -18.52
C PHE A 304 -7.59 4.23 -19.50
N SER A 305 -8.75 4.80 -19.82
CA SER A 305 -9.71 4.17 -20.72
C SER A 305 -9.23 4.08 -22.18
N SER A 306 -8.42 5.03 -22.65
CA SER A 306 -7.89 5.02 -24.02
C SER A 306 -6.86 3.91 -24.23
N LEU A 307 -6.02 3.62 -23.22
CA LEU A 307 -4.97 2.60 -23.33
C LEU A 307 -5.55 1.19 -23.57
N ASN A 308 -6.63 0.86 -22.85
CA ASN A 308 -7.30 -0.45 -22.99
C ASN A 308 -8.01 -0.62 -24.34
N ASN A 309 -8.53 0.47 -24.93
CA ASN A 309 -9.17 0.42 -26.24
C ASN A 309 -8.14 0.16 -27.37
N ASP A 310 -6.92 0.69 -27.22
CA ASP A 310 -5.84 0.45 -28.18
C ASP A 310 -5.35 -1.01 -28.12
N GLU A 311 -5.19 -1.59 -26.92
CA GLU A 311 -4.89 -3.04 -26.76
C GLU A 311 -6.01 -3.91 -27.34
N LEU A 312 -7.28 -3.61 -27.07
CA LEU A 312 -8.41 -4.36 -27.62
C LEU A 312 -8.46 -4.28 -29.16
N SER A 313 -8.14 -3.11 -29.74
CA SER A 313 -8.12 -2.91 -31.19
C SER A 313 -6.98 -3.64 -31.92
N THR A 314 -5.90 -3.97 -31.21
CA THR A 314 -4.76 -4.73 -31.76
C THR A 314 -4.98 -6.24 -31.70
N LEU A 315 -5.81 -6.71 -30.76
CA LEU A 315 -6.18 -8.12 -30.61
C LEU A 315 -7.38 -8.55 -31.49
N LEU A 316 -8.15 -7.61 -32.03
CA LEU A 316 -9.26 -7.92 -32.92
C LEU A 316 -8.75 -8.24 -34.34
N PRO A 317 -9.25 -9.34 -34.97
CA PRO A 317 -8.99 -9.63 -36.38
C PRO A 317 -9.38 -8.43 -37.25
N VAL A 318 -8.63 -8.21 -38.33
CA VAL A 318 -8.75 -7.05 -39.24
C VAL A 318 -10.19 -6.80 -39.71
N GLU A 319 -11.00 -7.86 -39.80
CA GLU A 319 -12.41 -7.83 -40.20
C GLU A 319 -13.32 -6.97 -39.29
N ASN A 320 -12.99 -6.83 -37.99
CA ASN A 320 -13.79 -6.02 -37.05
C ASN A 320 -13.38 -4.55 -36.95
N LYS A 321 -12.23 -4.15 -37.54
CA LYS A 321 -11.78 -2.74 -37.54
C LYS A 321 -12.68 -1.84 -38.40
N ASN A 322 -13.35 -2.40 -39.40
CA ASN A 322 -14.23 -1.65 -40.31
C ASN A 322 -15.62 -1.39 -39.70
N ASN A 323 -16.11 -2.25 -38.80
CA ASN A 323 -17.42 -2.08 -38.14
C ASN A 323 -17.42 -1.05 -37.00
N ILE A 324 -16.25 -0.72 -36.43
CA ILE A 324 -16.14 0.31 -35.38
C ILE A 324 -16.07 1.72 -36.00
N LYS A 325 -15.45 1.88 -37.18
CA LYS A 325 -15.42 3.16 -37.89
C LYS A 325 -16.80 3.59 -38.42
N THR A 326 -17.67 2.66 -38.78
CA THR A 326 -19.02 2.96 -39.29
C THR A 326 -20.04 3.27 -38.19
N LYS A 327 -19.76 2.93 -36.92
CA LYS A 327 -20.65 3.28 -35.78
C LYS A 327 -20.40 4.66 -35.17
N ASN A 328 -19.27 5.30 -35.49
CA ASN A 328 -18.95 6.66 -35.00
C ASN A 328 -19.35 7.77 -35.99
N PHE A 329 -20.01 7.42 -37.10
CA PHE A 329 -20.65 8.35 -38.03
C PHE A 329 -22.04 7.83 -38.35
N ASN A 330 -22.97 7.97 -37.40
CA ASN A 330 -24.41 8.09 -37.62
C ASN A 330 -25.07 8.61 -36.35
#